data_AF-A0A950AAT4-F1
#
_entry.id   AF-A0A950AAT4-F1
#
_cell.length_a   1.000
_cell.length_b   1.000
_cell.length_c   1.000
_cell.angle_alpha   90.00
_cell.angle_beta   90.00
_cell.angle_gamma   90.00
#
_symmetry.space_group_name_H-M   'P 1'
#
loop_
_entity.id
_entity.type
_entity.pdbx_description
1 polymer ?
#
loop_
_entity_poly.entity_id
_entity_poly.type
_entity_poly.pdbx_seq_one_letter_code
_entity_poly.pdbx_strand_id
1 'polypeptide(L)'
;MIAHTPPETVCPRTDPWDLHSLDALNATWAKCSRMALRENLSCRQPRRGTEVRLGWCGDFLYGLFLCQDPMPRATKTARDDALWEEDVVEVFLDP
;
A
#
# COMPACT_ATOMS: atom_id res chain seq x y z
N MET A 1 -23.86 13.62 8.65
CA MET A 1 -22.71 12.78 8.25
C MET A 1 -21.52 13.72 8.18
N ILE A 2 -20.50 13.55 9.04
CA ILE A 2 -19.29 14.37 8.93
C ILE A 2 -18.49 13.76 7.79
N ALA A 3 -18.31 14.50 6.69
CA ALA A 3 -17.44 14.07 5.61
C ALA A 3 -16.00 14.10 6.13
N HIS A 4 -15.38 12.92 6.23
CA HIS A 4 -13.96 12.82 6.52
C HIS A 4 -13.20 12.83 5.19
N THR A 5 -12.20 13.71 5.07
CA THR A 5 -11.32 13.71 3.91
C THR A 5 -10.41 12.49 3.99
N PRO A 6 -10.31 11.67 2.92
CA PRO A 6 -9.35 10.57 2.89
C PRO A 6 -7.91 11.12 2.99
N PRO A 7 -6.96 10.32 3.50
CA PRO A 7 -5.56 10.72 3.48
C PRO A 7 -5.07 10.82 2.04
N GLU A 8 -4.39 11.91 1.73
CA GLU A 8 -3.80 12.18 0.41
C GLU A 8 -2.30 12.40 0.54
N THR A 9 -1.55 12.05 -0.50
CA THR A 9 -0.11 12.29 -0.56
C THR A 9 0.34 12.52 -2.00
N VAL A 10 1.42 13.28 -2.16
CA VAL A 10 2.11 13.40 -3.45
C VAL A 10 2.98 12.17 -3.63
N CYS A 11 2.89 11.52 -4.79
CA CYS A 11 3.77 10.41 -5.15
C CYS A 11 5.07 10.96 -5.75
N PRO A 12 6.22 10.96 -5.04
CA PRO A 12 7.46 11.53 -5.54
C PRO A 12 8.07 10.66 -6.63
N ARG A 13 8.79 11.30 -7.56
CA ARG A 13 9.71 10.58 -8.44
C ARG A 13 10.88 10.08 -7.59
N THR A 14 11.29 8.83 -7.84
CA THR A 14 12.34 8.14 -7.10
C THR A 14 13.36 7.51 -8.05
N ASP A 15 14.41 6.90 -7.48
CA ASP A 15 15.34 6.06 -8.25
C ASP A 15 14.67 4.73 -8.61
N PRO A 16 15.09 4.06 -9.71
CA PRO A 16 14.59 2.74 -10.04
C PRO A 16 14.73 1.77 -8.86
N TRP A 17 13.65 1.06 -8.53
CA TRP A 17 13.70 0.01 -7.53
C TRP A 17 14.47 -1.21 -8.08
N ASP A 18 15.36 -1.77 -7.27
CA ASP A 18 16.21 -2.90 -7.63
C ASP A 18 15.47 -4.26 -7.70
N LEU A 19 14.15 -4.27 -7.47
CA LEU A 19 13.28 -5.46 -7.44
C LEU A 19 13.62 -6.47 -6.33
N HIS A 20 14.51 -6.12 -5.41
CA HIS A 20 15.01 -7.04 -4.38
C HIS A 20 14.75 -6.53 -2.97
N SER A 21 15.02 -5.25 -2.71
CA SER A 21 14.86 -4.70 -1.37
C SER A 21 13.40 -4.42 -1.05
N LEU A 22 12.92 -4.96 0.08
CA LEU A 22 11.63 -4.61 0.69
C LEU A 22 11.81 -3.85 2.02
N ASP A 23 13.02 -3.38 2.30
CA ASP A 23 13.31 -2.58 3.49
C ASP A 23 12.79 -1.15 3.30
N ALA A 24 11.69 -0.84 3.99
CA ALA A 24 11.03 0.46 3.90
C ALA A 24 11.86 1.64 4.42
N LEU A 25 12.98 1.39 5.09
CA LEU A 25 13.88 2.42 5.62
C LEU A 25 15.10 2.66 4.72
N ASN A 26 15.21 1.97 3.57
CA ASN A 26 16.40 1.99 2.74
C ASN A 26 16.09 2.22 1.25
N ALA A 27 17.14 2.51 0.47
CA ALA A 27 17.12 2.64 -0.99
C ALA A 27 15.98 3.54 -1.51
N THR A 28 15.28 3.10 -2.57
CA THR A 28 14.13 3.80 -3.18
C THR A 28 13.02 4.06 -2.17
N TRP A 29 12.75 3.12 -1.25
CA TRP A 29 11.62 3.22 -0.32
C TRP A 29 11.77 4.33 0.72
N ALA A 30 13.00 4.67 1.11
CA ALA A 30 13.26 5.80 2.00
C ALA A 30 12.92 7.16 1.37
N LYS A 31 12.84 7.23 0.03
CA LYS A 31 12.51 8.43 -0.73
C LYS A 31 11.02 8.50 -1.12
N CYS A 32 10.28 7.42 -0.89
CA CYS A 32 8.85 7.36 -1.16
C CYS A 32 8.05 8.11 -0.09
N SER A 33 6.88 8.60 -0.49
CA SER A 33 5.89 9.13 0.45
C SER A 33 5.37 8.03 1.35
N ARG A 34 5.19 8.35 2.64
CA ARG A 34 4.66 7.45 3.66
C ARG A 34 3.23 7.84 4.00
N MET A 35 2.33 6.87 4.02
CA MET A 35 0.93 7.07 4.44
C MET A 35 0.42 5.90 5.27
N ALA A 36 -0.21 6.20 6.41
CA ALA A 36 -0.94 5.19 7.18
C ALA A 36 -2.37 5.10 6.63
N LEU A 37 -2.82 3.89 6.28
CA LEU A 37 -4.17 3.65 5.80
C LEU A 37 -5.18 3.73 6.95
N ARG A 38 -6.40 4.13 6.61
CA ARG A 38 -7.52 4.34 7.54
C ARG A 38 -8.71 3.51 7.10
N GLU A 39 -9.58 3.18 8.05
CA GLU A 39 -10.87 2.57 7.72
C GLU A 39 -11.68 3.49 6.80
N ASN A 40 -12.25 2.93 5.73
CA ASN A 40 -12.93 3.70 4.69
C ASN A 40 -14.20 4.44 5.18
N LEU A 41 -14.97 3.84 6.09
CA LEU A 41 -16.22 4.43 6.59
C LEU A 41 -16.00 5.35 7.79
N SER A 42 -15.11 4.97 8.71
CA SER A 42 -14.93 5.66 9.99
C SER A 42 -13.75 6.65 9.99
N CYS A 43 -12.83 6.51 9.02
CA CYS A 43 -11.53 7.18 8.97
C CYS A 43 -10.66 7.00 10.22
N ARG A 44 -11.01 6.03 11.07
CA ARG A 44 -10.22 5.68 12.25
C ARG A 44 -9.02 4.85 11.84
N GLN A 45 -8.04 4.82 12.74
CA GLN A 45 -6.94 3.88 12.62
C GLN A 45 -7.48 2.47 12.92
N PRO A 46 -7.27 1.50 12.01
CA PRO A 46 -7.67 0.13 12.26
C PRO A 46 -6.83 -0.49 13.39
N ARG A 47 -7.36 -1.53 14.03
CA ARG A 47 -6.64 -2.28 15.08
C ARG A 47 -5.34 -2.90 14.55
N ARG A 48 -5.35 -3.32 13.28
CA ARG A 48 -4.22 -3.85 12.53
C ARG A 48 -3.92 -2.85 11.42
N GLY A 49 -2.82 -2.12 11.59
CA GLY A 49 -2.45 -1.03 10.69
C GLY A 49 -1.82 -1.55 9.41
N THR A 50 -2.08 -0.84 8.32
CA THR A 50 -1.28 -0.91 7.10
C THR A 50 -0.68 0.45 6.82
N GLU A 51 0.62 0.45 6.56
CA GLU A 51 1.34 1.61 6.07
C GLU A 51 1.78 1.36 4.63
N VAL A 52 1.73 2.40 3.81
CA VAL A 52 2.18 2.33 2.42
C VAL A 52 3.35 3.30 2.17
N ARG A 53 4.32 2.85 1.38
CA ARG A 53 5.30 3.70 0.69
C ARG A 53 4.88 3.83 -0.77
N LEU A 54 4.73 5.06 -1.25
CA LEU A 54 4.37 5.37 -2.63
C LEU A 54 5.44 6.22 -3.30
N GLY A 55 5.85 5.81 -4.50
CA GLY A 55 6.78 6.54 -5.35
C GLY A 55 6.60 6.12 -6.80
N TRP A 56 7.27 6.78 -7.73
CA TRP A 56 7.26 6.36 -9.13
C TRP A 56 8.62 6.56 -9.78
N CYS A 57 8.89 5.83 -10.86
CA CYS A 57 10.07 5.99 -11.69
C CYS A 57 9.78 5.51 -13.12
N GLY A 58 10.00 6.37 -14.13
CA GLY A 58 9.66 6.06 -15.52
C GLY A 58 8.19 5.70 -15.66
N ASP A 59 7.91 4.51 -16.21
CA ASP A 59 6.57 3.97 -16.43
C ASP A 59 6.04 3.13 -15.26
N PHE A 60 6.75 3.12 -14.12
CA PHE A 60 6.40 2.29 -12.96
C PHE A 60 5.89 3.14 -11.80
N LEU A 61 4.71 2.77 -11.29
CA LEU A 61 4.23 3.16 -9.96
C LEU A 61 4.70 2.12 -8.95
N TYR A 62 5.32 2.57 -7.86
CA TYR A 62 5.80 1.74 -6.77
C TYR A 62 4.89 1.86 -5.55
N GLY A 63 4.50 0.71 -5.00
CA GLY A 63 3.76 0.60 -3.75
C GLY A 63 4.34 -0.51 -2.88
N LEU A 64 4.87 -0.16 -1.70
CA LEU A 64 5.27 -1.13 -0.67
C LEU A 64 4.30 -1.04 0.51
N PHE A 65 3.66 -2.16 0.84
CA PHE A 65 2.66 -2.26 1.90
C PHE A 65 3.23 -2.98 3.11
N LEU A 66 3.26 -2.31 4.25
CA LEU A 66 3.67 -2.84 5.54
C LEU A 66 2.42 -3.15 6.35
N CYS A 67 2.02 -4.42 6.36
CA CYS A 67 0.79 -4.89 6.99
C CYS A 67 1.06 -5.52 8.35
N GLN A 68 0.21 -5.23 9.34
CA GLN A 68 0.25 -5.87 10.65
C GLN A 68 -0.74 -7.04 10.70
N ASP A 69 -0.31 -8.25 10.33
CA ASP A 69 -1.11 -9.46 10.57
C ASP A 69 -0.26 -10.63 11.12
N PRO A 70 -0.52 -11.14 12.34
CA PRO A 70 0.14 -12.34 12.87
C PRO A 70 -0.20 -13.65 12.14
N MET A 71 -1.28 -13.72 11.37
CA MET A 71 -1.71 -14.93 10.66
C MET A 71 -2.37 -14.57 9.33
N PRO A 72 -1.60 -14.06 8.35
CA PRO A 72 -2.14 -13.71 7.04
C PRO A 72 -2.65 -14.95 6.31
N ARG A 73 -3.82 -14.83 5.69
CA ARG A 73 -4.44 -15.85 4.86
C ARG A 73 -4.17 -15.54 3.38
N ALA A 74 -3.46 -16.45 2.73
CA ALA A 74 -3.19 -16.40 1.29
C ALA A 74 -3.15 -17.84 0.74
N THR A 75 -4.31 -18.41 0.44
CA THR A 75 -4.44 -19.81 -0.03
C THR A 75 -4.81 -19.92 -1.51
N LYS A 76 -5.33 -18.83 -2.09
CA LYS A 76 -5.65 -18.72 -3.52
C LYS A 76 -4.38 -18.55 -4.35
N THR A 77 -4.29 -19.28 -5.45
CA THR A 77 -3.07 -19.33 -6.30
C THR A 77 -3.38 -19.27 -7.78
N ALA A 78 -4.64 -19.42 -8.18
CA ALA A 78 -5.02 -19.31 -9.57
C ALA A 78 -5.19 -17.84 -9.96
N ARG A 79 -4.92 -17.56 -11.23
CA ARG A 79 -5.21 -16.27 -11.82
C ARG A 79 -6.71 -15.99 -11.74
N ASP A 80 -7.07 -14.75 -11.40
CA ASP A 80 -8.44 -14.26 -11.28
C ASP A 80 -9.27 -14.94 -10.16
N ASP A 81 -8.61 -15.62 -9.22
CA ASP A 81 -9.24 -16.07 -7.98
C ASP A 81 -9.83 -14.88 -7.20
N ALA A 82 -10.87 -15.16 -6.41
CA ALA A 82 -11.53 -14.19 -5.54
C ALA A 82 -10.65 -13.76 -4.35
N LEU A 83 -9.53 -13.05 -4.59
CA LEU A 83 -8.56 -12.65 -3.57
C LEU A 83 -9.17 -11.74 -2.49
N TRP A 84 -10.28 -11.05 -2.79
CA TRP A 84 -11.04 -10.23 -1.83
C TRP A 84 -11.66 -11.06 -0.68
N GLU A 85 -11.67 -12.40 -0.76
CA GLU A 85 -12.07 -13.30 0.32
C GLU A 85 -10.90 -13.66 1.27
N GLU A 86 -9.71 -13.13 1.03
CA GLU A 86 -8.46 -13.38 1.77
C GLU A 86 -7.76 -12.07 2.15
N ASP A 87 -6.59 -12.16 2.79
CA ASP A 87 -5.81 -10.98 3.14
C ASP A 87 -5.11 -10.44 1.89
N VAL A 88 -5.65 -9.34 1.36
CA VAL A 88 -5.20 -8.71 0.13
C VAL A 88 -5.05 -7.20 0.30
N VAL A 89 -4.16 -6.60 -0.48
CA VAL A 89 -4.12 -5.16 -0.72
C VAL A 89 -4.62 -4.89 -2.12
N GLU A 90 -5.47 -3.89 -2.27
CA GLU A 90 -6.04 -3.49 -3.56
C GLU A 90 -5.58 -2.07 -3.89
N VAL A 91 -5.21 -1.86 -5.16
CA VAL A 91 -4.85 -0.55 -5.69
C VAL A 91 -5.81 -0.22 -6.82
N PHE A 92 -6.56 0.86 -6.66
CA PHE A 92 -7.46 1.39 -7.68
C PHE A 92 -6.77 2.59 -8.34
N LEU A 93 -6.70 2.59 -9.67
CA LEU A 93 -6.05 3.62 -10.47
C LEU A 93 -7.08 4.25 -11.41
N ASP A 94 -7.12 5.58 -11.42
CA ASP A 94 -7.91 6.39 -12.37
C ASP A 94 -6.93 7.39 -13.03
N PRO A 95 -6.35 7.05 -14.20
CA PRO A 95 -5.26 7.79 -14.84
C PRO A 95 -5.71 9.00 -15.68
#